data_AF-A0A8T7EDB9-F1
#
_entry.id   AF-A0A8T7EDB9-F1
#
_cell.length_a   1.000
_cell.length_b   1.000
_cell.length_c   1.000
_cell.angle_alpha   90.00
_cell.angle_beta   90.00
_cell.angle_gamma   90.00
#
_symmetry.space_group_name_H-M   'P 1'
#
loop_
_entity.id
_entity.type
_entity.pdbx_description
1 polymer ?
#
loop_
_entity_poly.entity_id
_entity_poly.type
_entity_poly.pdbx_seq_one_letter_code
_entity_poly.pdbx_strand_id
1 'polypeptide(L)'
;MTLLELKLTLPDDVAQKAKASGLLTSEAIADLLKEAVKRQQIQESLVGTDLWDEPFIGMWRDRDDMSDSSQWVRQVRVQEWQ
;
A
#
# COMPACT_ATOMS: atom_id res chain seq x y z
N MET A 1 19.33 20.68 -4.65
CA MET A 1 19.88 19.74 -3.64
C MET A 1 20.01 20.49 -2.34
N THR A 2 19.29 20.06 -1.31
CA THR A 2 19.44 20.56 0.06
C THR A 2 20.39 19.62 0.80
N LEU A 3 21.37 20.17 1.52
CA LEU A 3 22.27 19.42 2.38
C LEU A 3 21.77 19.57 3.82
N LEU A 4 21.54 18.46 4.51
CA LEU A 4 21.06 18.43 5.89
C LEU A 4 22.01 17.58 6.73
N GLU A 5 22.37 18.05 7.91
CA GLU A 5 23.07 17.23 8.91
C GLU A 5 22.05 16.56 9.83
N LEU A 6 22.03 15.23 9.81
CA LEU A 6 21.09 14.42 10.60
C LEU A 6 21.88 13.58 11.62
N LYS A 7 21.52 13.71 12.90
CA LYS A 7 22.00 12.81 13.96
C LYS A 7 20.98 11.69 14.13
N LEU A 8 21.37 10.46 13.82
CA LEU A 8 20.50 9.29 13.93
C LEU A 8 20.91 8.47 15.15
N THR A 9 19.95 8.11 15.99
CA THR A 9 20.17 7.16 17.09
C THR A 9 19.43 5.88 16.75
N LEU A 10 20.15 4.77 16.69
CA LEU A 10 19.61 3.47 16.33
C LEU A 10 19.91 2.47 17.45
N PRO A 11 19.01 1.50 17.71
CA PRO A 11 19.34 0.31 18.49
C PRO A 11 20.52 -0.44 17.87
N ASP A 12 21.37 -1.05 18.70
CA ASP A 12 22.62 -1.70 18.26
C ASP A 12 22.36 -2.82 17.24
N ASP A 13 21.28 -3.59 17.41
CA ASP A 13 20.92 -4.68 16.50
C ASP A 13 20.55 -4.17 15.10
N VAL A 14 19.83 -3.05 15.04
CA VAL A 14 19.45 -2.38 13.80
C VAL A 14 20.66 -1.75 13.14
N ALA A 15 21.53 -1.11 13.92
CA ALA A 15 22.76 -0.49 13.42
C ALA A 15 23.72 -1.53 12.80
N GLN A 16 23.90 -2.69 13.45
CA GLN A 16 24.74 -3.76 12.93
C GLN A 16 24.20 -4.34 11.62
N LYS A 17 22.90 -4.62 11.55
CA LYS A 17 22.25 -5.12 10.33
C LYS A 17 22.36 -4.12 9.19
N ALA A 18 22.05 -2.84 9.45
CA ALA A 18 22.15 -1.77 8.46
C ALA A 18 23.58 -1.57 7.96
N LYS A 19 24.58 -1.70 8.84
CA LYS A 19 26.00 -1.66 8.46
C LYS A 19 26.38 -2.83 7.55
N ALA A 20 25.95 -4.04 7.89
CA ALA A 20 26.25 -5.24 7.12
C ALA A 20 25.58 -5.23 5.73
N SER A 21 24.42 -4.59 5.60
CA SER A 21 23.69 -4.46 4.33
C SER A 21 24.05 -3.19 3.54
N GLY A 22 25.02 -2.39 4.00
CA GLY A 22 25.44 -1.17 3.30
C GLY A 22 24.41 -0.03 3.32
N LEU A 23 23.43 -0.06 4.21
CA LEU A 23 22.35 0.93 4.31
C LEU A 23 22.73 2.19 5.13
N LEU A 24 23.99 2.29 5.60
CA LEU A 24 24.50 3.45 6.33
C LEU A 24 25.25 4.45 5.43
N THR A 25 25.11 4.34 4.12
CA THR A 25 25.65 5.33 3.18
C THR A 25 24.65 6.48 2.98
N SER A 26 25.15 7.67 2.68
CA SER A 26 24.31 8.85 2.42
C SER A 26 23.32 8.62 1.26
N GLU A 27 23.75 7.90 0.22
CA GLU A 27 22.93 7.54 -0.93
C GLU A 27 21.81 6.56 -0.56
N ALA A 28 22.14 5.46 0.14
CA ALA A 28 21.12 4.49 0.56
C ALA A 28 20.09 5.09 1.52
N ILE A 29 20.53 5.98 2.43
CA ILE A 29 19.62 6.70 3.33
C ILE A 29 18.71 7.65 2.54
N ALA A 30 19.24 8.35 1.53
CA ALA A 30 18.44 9.22 0.68
C ALA A 30 17.37 8.44 -0.12
N ASP A 31 17.74 7.29 -0.67
CA ASP A 31 16.80 6.42 -1.40
C ASP A 31 15.73 5.83 -0.48
N LEU A 32 16.13 5.38 0.72
CA LEU A 32 15.19 4.91 1.74
C LEU A 32 14.21 6.02 2.16
N LEU A 33 14.70 7.24 2.36
CA LEU A 33 13.84 8.38 2.73
C LEU A 33 12.86 8.71 1.61
N LYS A 34 13.32 8.74 0.36
CA LYS A 34 12.47 8.96 -0.82
C LYS A 34 11.35 7.92 -0.90
N GLU A 35 11.69 6.65 -0.69
CA GLU A 35 10.73 5.55 -0.72
C GLU A 35 9.76 5.62 0.49
N ALA A 36 10.25 5.97 1.68
CA ALA A 36 9.42 6.14 2.86
C ALA A 36 8.39 7.28 2.69
N VAL A 37 8.81 8.42 2.15
CA VAL A 37 7.90 9.55 1.85
C VAL A 37 6.84 9.13 0.83
N LYS A 38 7.24 8.44 -0.25
CA LYS A 38 6.30 7.94 -1.25
C LYS A 38 5.26 7.00 -0.63
N ARG A 39 5.68 6.09 0.25
CA ARG A 39 4.78 5.18 0.96
C ARG A 39 3.81 5.91 1.87
N GLN A 40 4.29 6.91 2.60
CA GLN A 40 3.44 7.72 3.46
C GLN A 40 2.38 8.48 2.65
N GLN A 41 2.76 9.06 1.51
CA GLN A 41 1.81 9.73 0.61
C GLN A 41 0.74 8.78 0.07
N ILE A 42 1.13 7.56 -0.32
CA ILE A 42 0.17 6.52 -0.73
C ILE A 42 -0.76 6.20 0.43
N GLN A 43 -0.23 5.96 1.62
CA GLN A 43 -1.02 5.63 2.79
C GLN A 43 -1.99 6.76 3.18
N GLU A 44 -1.56 8.02 3.14
CA GLU A 44 -2.42 9.18 3.35
C GLU A 44 -3.50 9.29 2.27
N SER A 45 -3.18 9.01 1.00
CA SER A 45 -4.18 8.98 -0.07
C SER A 45 -5.21 7.86 0.09
N LEU A 46 -4.81 6.69 0.63
CA LEU A 46 -5.70 5.56 0.90
C LEU A 46 -6.61 5.78 2.10
N VAL A 47 -6.24 6.67 3.03
CA VAL A 47 -7.08 7.05 4.18
C VAL A 47 -8.20 8.03 3.75
N GLY A 48 -8.10 8.62 2.55
CA GLY A 48 -9.06 9.59 2.02
C GLY A 48 -9.98 9.08 0.90
N THR A 49 -9.72 7.90 0.32
CA THR A 49 -10.62 7.30 -0.66
C THR A 49 -11.58 6.36 0.05
N ASP A 50 -12.79 6.85 0.30
CA ASP A 50 -13.90 5.95 0.56
C ASP A 50 -14.04 5.06 -0.69
N LEU A 51 -13.61 3.80 -0.59
CA LEU A 51 -13.66 2.85 -1.69
C LEU A 51 -15.10 2.70 -2.23
N TRP A 52 -16.11 3.06 -1.43
CA TRP A 52 -17.50 3.10 -1.82
C TRP A 52 -17.85 4.23 -2.80
N ASP A 53 -17.05 5.29 -2.86
CA ASP A 53 -17.24 6.45 -3.74
C ASP A 53 -16.47 6.31 -5.07
N GLU A 54 -15.69 5.23 -5.24
CA GLU A 54 -14.97 4.97 -6.48
C GLU A 54 -15.94 4.52 -7.60
N PRO A 55 -15.91 5.16 -8.79
CA PRO A 55 -16.88 4.91 -9.87
C PRO A 55 -16.98 3.45 -10.33
N PHE A 56 -15.92 2.65 -10.15
CA PHE A 56 -15.89 1.24 -10.53
C PHE A 56 -16.37 0.28 -9.42
N ILE A 57 -16.34 0.70 -8.16
CA ILE A 57 -16.84 -0.10 -7.01
C ILE A 57 -18.33 0.20 -6.78
N GLY A 58 -18.73 1.46 -6.91
CA GLY A 58 -20.13 1.89 -6.74
C GLY A 58 -21.13 1.22 -7.68
N MET A 59 -20.69 0.69 -8.84
CA MET A 59 -21.56 -0.01 -9.81
C MET A 59 -22.30 -1.22 -9.24
N TRP A 60 -21.80 -1.81 -8.16
CA TRP A 60 -22.32 -3.03 -7.57
C TRP A 60 -23.00 -2.80 -6.21
N ARG A 61 -23.04 -1.55 -5.75
CA ARG A 61 -23.61 -1.15 -4.45
C ARG A 61 -25.12 -1.38 -4.38
N ASP A 62 -25.82 -1.13 -5.48
CA ASP A 62 -27.29 -1.21 -5.54
C ASP A 62 -27.79 -2.59 -6.01
N ARG A 63 -26.90 -3.59 -6.05
CA ARG A 63 -27.20 -4.94 -6.51
C ARG A 63 -27.42 -5.89 -5.33
N ASP A 64 -28.68 -6.03 -4.94
CA ASP A 64 -29.11 -6.96 -3.88
C ASP A 64 -28.68 -8.41 -4.16
N ASP A 65 -28.65 -8.81 -5.43
CA ASP A 65 -28.23 -10.15 -5.88
C ASP A 65 -26.73 -10.43 -5.65
N MET A 66 -25.94 -9.39 -5.38
CA MET A 66 -24.50 -9.49 -5.11
C MET A 66 -24.13 -9.38 -3.64
N SER A 67 -25.13 -9.38 -2.75
CA SER A 67 -24.94 -9.50 -1.29
C SER A 67 -24.20 -10.78 -0.90
N ASP A 68 -24.44 -11.88 -1.61
CA ASP A 68 -23.63 -13.11 -1.55
C ASP A 68 -22.99 -13.36 -2.92
N SER A 69 -21.83 -12.76 -3.13
CA SER A 69 -21.06 -12.88 -4.37
C SER A 69 -20.71 -14.32 -4.72
N SER A 70 -20.58 -15.20 -3.72
CA SER A 70 -20.26 -16.61 -3.93
C SER A 70 -21.45 -17.39 -4.47
N GLN A 71 -22.67 -17.08 -4.03
CA GLN A 71 -23.88 -17.66 -4.62
C GLN A 71 -24.13 -17.13 -6.03
N TRP A 72 -23.99 -15.82 -6.25
CA TRP A 72 -24.17 -15.20 -7.57
C TRP A 72 -23.28 -15.85 -8.64
N VAL A 73 -21.97 -15.99 -8.37
CA VAL A 73 -21.03 -16.63 -9.32
C VAL A 73 -21.38 -18.10 -9.59
N ARG A 74 -21.85 -18.85 -8.57
CA ARG A 74 -22.26 -20.24 -8.76
C ARG A 74 -23.50 -20.35 -9.64
N GLN A 75 -24.46 -19.45 -9.47
CA GLN A 75 -25.71 -19.44 -10.22
C GLN A 75 -25.49 -19.09 -11.69
N VAL A 76 -24.67 -18.06 -11.95
CA VAL A 76 -24.26 -17.68 -13.31
C VAL A 76 -23.56 -18.84 -14.03
N ARG A 77 -22.65 -19.57 -13.35
CA ARG A 77 -21.98 -20.73 -13.97
C ARG A 77 -22.95 -21.84 -14.37
N VAL A 78 -23.99 -22.07 -13.56
CA VAL A 78 -25.00 -23.09 -13.86
C VAL A 78 -25.87 -22.67 -15.05
N GLN A 79 -26.17 -21.37 -15.17
CA GLN A 79 -27.06 -20.86 -16.21
C GLN A 79 -26.37 -20.68 -17.56
N GLU A 80 -25.15 -20.14 -17.57
CA GLU A 80 -24.52 -19.67 -18.80
C GLU A 80 -23.55 -20.69 -19.41
N TRP A 81 -23.00 -21.62 -18.62
CA TRP A 81 -21.90 -22.49 -19.03
C TRP A 81 -22.26 -23.99 -18.99
N GLN A 82 -23.50 -24.33 -19.37
CA GLN A 82 -23.88 -25.71 -19.67
C GLN A 82 -23.18 -26.24 -20.93
#